data_AF-A0A1F9AYK3-F1
#
_entry.id   AF-A0A1F9AYK3-F1
#
_cell.length_a   1.000
_cell.length_b   1.000
_cell.length_c   1.000
_cell.angle_alpha   90.00
_cell.angle_beta   90.00
_cell.angle_gamma   90.00
#
_symmetry.space_group_name_H-M   'P 1'
#
loop_
_entity.id
_entity.type
_entity.pdbx_description
1 polymer ?
#
loop_
_entity_poly.entity_id
_entity_poly.type
_entity_poly.pdbx_seq_one_letter_code
_entity_poly.pdbx_strand_id
1 'polypeptide(L)'
;MAEVINIDVLTLDSVQCAACGYMMESIAALPKDVQEMIVYTEWSIKHKAGIGKFLELKGRVLPTICIERDLVFESIIPQYEELIDEMAKRAPSQKMKERILSLRKVGFEFDKIAENLAKAGSGMRTRVDS
;
A
#
# COMPACT_ATOMS: atom_id res chain seq x y z
N MET A 1 -4.46 4.37 -23.88
CA MET A 1 -4.85 3.77 -22.59
C MET A 1 -3.96 4.39 -21.54
N ALA A 2 -4.51 4.83 -20.41
CA ALA A 2 -3.67 5.36 -19.33
C ALA A 2 -2.74 4.23 -18.86
N GLU A 3 -1.43 4.47 -18.91
CA GLU A 3 -0.47 3.58 -18.28
C GLU A 3 -0.67 3.74 -16.77
N VAL A 4 -1.23 2.74 -16.10
CA VAL A 4 -1.43 2.69 -14.65
C VAL A 4 -0.98 1.34 -14.12
N ILE A 5 -0.52 1.29 -12.87
CA ILE A 5 -0.13 0.04 -12.19
C ILE A 5 -1.30 -0.46 -11.33
N ASN A 6 -1.70 -1.70 -11.54
CA ASN A 6 -2.76 -2.37 -10.79
C ASN A 6 -2.20 -3.01 -9.52
N ILE A 7 -2.83 -2.71 -8.39
CA ILE A 7 -2.47 -3.25 -7.08
C ILE A 7 -3.71 -3.92 -6.47
N ASP A 8 -3.62 -5.21 -6.21
CA ASP A 8 -4.67 -5.96 -5.54
C ASP A 8 -4.24 -6.26 -4.10
N VAL A 9 -5.02 -5.85 -3.12
CA VAL A 9 -4.74 -6.12 -1.70
C VAL A 9 -5.71 -7.17 -1.19
N LEU A 10 -5.21 -8.37 -0.97
CA LEU A 10 -5.97 -9.47 -0.41
C LEU A 10 -6.02 -9.32 1.11
N THR A 11 -7.21 -9.16 1.68
CA THR A 11 -7.39 -8.94 3.12
C THR A 11 -8.47 -9.86 3.70
N LEU A 12 -8.47 -10.00 5.03
CA LEU A 12 -9.66 -10.50 5.74
C LEU A 12 -10.66 -9.36 5.93
N ASP A 13 -10.23 -8.27 6.58
CA ASP A 13 -11.05 -7.10 6.89
C ASP A 13 -10.14 -5.93 7.29
N SER A 14 -9.99 -4.89 6.45
CA SER A 14 -9.16 -3.72 6.77
C SER A 14 -9.67 -2.85 7.93
N VAL A 15 -10.96 -2.96 8.28
CA VAL A 15 -11.59 -2.17 9.35
C VAL A 15 -11.37 -2.82 10.71
N GLN A 16 -11.45 -4.15 10.78
CA GLN A 16 -11.39 -4.89 12.04
C GLN A 16 -10.04 -5.59 12.28
N CYS A 17 -9.27 -5.91 11.24
CA CYS A 17 -7.96 -6.55 11.37
C CYS A 17 -6.84 -5.50 11.27
N ALA A 18 -6.12 -5.28 12.37
CA ALA A 18 -5.05 -4.28 12.45
C ALA A 18 -3.98 -4.45 11.35
N ALA A 19 -3.53 -5.68 11.09
CA ALA A 19 -2.53 -5.93 10.03
C ALA A 19 -3.08 -5.61 8.63
N CYS A 20 -4.35 -5.92 8.36
CA CYS A 20 -4.98 -5.56 7.08
C CYS A 20 -5.14 -4.04 6.95
N GLY A 21 -5.49 -3.36 8.04
CA GLY A 21 -5.55 -1.90 8.11
C GLY A 21 -4.20 -1.25 7.79
N TYR A 22 -3.12 -1.69 8.44
CA TYR A 22 -1.77 -1.17 8.16
C TYR A 22 -1.31 -1.44 6.73
N MET A 23 -1.67 -2.60 6.17
CA MET A 23 -1.39 -2.91 4.77
C MET A 23 -2.08 -1.91 3.82
N MET A 24 -3.37 -1.64 4.04
CA MET A 24 -4.11 -0.65 3.26
C MET A 24 -3.58 0.78 3.45
N GLU A 25 -3.21 1.14 4.68
CA GLU A 25 -2.61 2.43 5.00
C GLU A 25 -1.27 2.64 4.29
N SER A 26 -0.44 1.59 4.16
CA SER A 26 0.84 1.67 3.44
C SER A 26 0.68 2.11 1.98
N ILE A 27 -0.43 1.72 1.34
CA ILE A 27 -0.76 2.12 -0.03
C ILE A 27 -1.46 3.48 -0.04
N ALA A 28 -2.40 3.73 0.88
CA ALA A 28 -3.12 5.00 0.95
C ALA A 28 -2.21 6.19 1.30
N ALA A 29 -1.13 5.96 2.06
CA ALA A 29 -0.16 6.96 2.46
C ALA A 29 0.83 7.34 1.34
N LEU A 30 0.80 6.66 0.18
CA LEU A 30 1.62 7.03 -0.97
C LEU A 30 1.33 8.46 -1.42
N PRO A 31 2.36 9.24 -1.85
CA PRO A 31 2.17 10.60 -2.34
C PRO A 31 1.17 10.67 -3.48
N LYS A 32 0.49 11.81 -3.61
CA LYS A 32 -0.52 12.05 -4.65
C LYS A 32 -0.02 11.73 -6.06
N ASP A 33 1.23 12.08 -6.36
CA ASP A 33 1.85 11.79 -7.65
C ASP A 33 1.92 10.29 -7.94
N VAL A 34 2.13 9.45 -6.91
CA VAL A 34 2.13 7.99 -7.02
C VAL A 34 0.69 7.48 -7.12
N GLN A 35 -0.24 8.04 -6.34
CA GLN A 35 -1.67 7.71 -6.40
C GLN A 35 -2.26 7.91 -7.80
N GLU A 36 -1.81 8.92 -8.54
CA GLU A 36 -2.24 9.17 -9.92
C GLU A 36 -1.72 8.14 -10.93
N MET A 37 -0.73 7.33 -10.55
CA MET A 37 -0.11 6.29 -11.39
C MET A 37 -0.59 4.88 -11.04
N ILE A 38 -1.37 4.70 -9.97
CA ILE A 38 -1.83 3.40 -9.51
C ILE A 38 -3.35 3.32 -9.48
N VAL A 39 -3.84 2.09 -9.60
CA VAL A 39 -5.21 1.73 -9.24
C VAL A 39 -5.10 0.59 -8.25
N TYR A 40 -5.54 0.81 -7.02
CA TYR A 40 -5.54 -0.24 -6.00
C TYR A 40 -6.96 -0.66 -5.61
N THR A 41 -7.15 -1.96 -5.37
CA THR A 41 -8.44 -2.53 -4.95
C THR A 41 -8.23 -3.46 -3.76
N GLU A 42 -9.02 -3.26 -2.70
CA GLU A 42 -9.10 -4.21 -1.59
C GLU A 42 -10.04 -5.37 -1.95
N TRP A 43 -9.57 -6.59 -1.73
CA TRP A 43 -10.31 -7.82 -1.91
C TRP A 43 -10.44 -8.55 -0.57
N SER A 44 -11.49 -8.21 0.18
CA SER A 44 -11.82 -8.90 1.42
C SER A 44 -12.37 -10.30 1.15
N ILE A 45 -11.74 -11.33 1.73
CA ILE A 45 -12.21 -12.72 1.65
C ILE A 45 -13.50 -12.97 2.45
N LYS A 46 -14.06 -11.95 3.14
CA LYS A 46 -15.43 -12.01 3.69
C LYS A 46 -16.49 -12.01 2.57
N HIS A 47 -16.12 -11.60 1.37
CA HIS A 47 -17.00 -11.54 0.22
C HIS A 47 -16.60 -12.56 -0.85
N LYS A 48 -17.60 -13.09 -1.58
CA LYS A 48 -17.38 -14.06 -2.68
C LYS A 48 -16.38 -13.56 -3.72
N ALA A 49 -16.42 -12.26 -4.04
CA ALA A 49 -15.50 -11.65 -4.98
C ALA A 49 -14.04 -11.70 -4.48
N GLY A 50 -13.81 -11.41 -3.19
CA GLY A 50 -12.48 -11.49 -2.60
C GLY A 50 -11.96 -12.92 -2.47
N ILE A 51 -12.83 -13.89 -2.16
CA ILE A 51 -12.47 -15.33 -2.21
C ILE A 51 -12.06 -15.71 -3.64
N GLY A 52 -12.84 -15.32 -4.64
CA GLY A 52 -12.54 -15.56 -6.04
C GLY A 52 -11.19 -14.97 -6.45
N LYS A 53 -10.92 -13.71 -6.06
CA LYS A 53 -9.65 -13.05 -6.35
C LYS A 53 -8.47 -13.70 -5.62
N PHE A 54 -8.63 -14.08 -4.36
CA PHE A 54 -7.62 -14.78 -3.57
C PHE A 54 -7.20 -16.10 -4.23
N LEU A 55 -8.17 -16.88 -4.73
CA LEU A 55 -7.90 -18.11 -5.47
C LEU A 55 -7.27 -17.84 -6.84
N GLU A 56 -7.76 -16.83 -7.57
CA GLU A 56 -7.24 -16.43 -8.89
C GLU A 56 -5.75 -16.03 -8.82
N LEU A 57 -5.38 -15.24 -7.82
CA LEU A 57 -4.02 -14.77 -7.59
C LEU A 57 -3.15 -15.78 -6.83
N LYS A 58 -3.71 -16.96 -6.49
CA LYS A 58 -3.03 -18.03 -5.73
C LYS A 58 -2.49 -17.54 -4.37
N GLY A 59 -3.24 -16.66 -3.71
CA GLY A 59 -2.92 -16.18 -2.38
C GLY A 59 -2.77 -17.34 -1.39
N ARG A 60 -1.82 -17.21 -0.46
CA ARG A 60 -1.53 -18.24 0.56
C ARG A 60 -1.78 -17.73 1.97
N VAL A 61 -1.46 -16.45 2.20
CA VAL A 61 -1.55 -15.80 3.51
C VAL A 61 -2.23 -14.43 3.36
N LEU A 62 -2.72 -13.90 4.47
CA LEU A 62 -3.35 -12.58 4.54
C LEU A 62 -2.68 -11.74 5.64
N PRO A 63 -2.60 -10.41 5.48
CA PRO A 63 -2.88 -9.68 4.24
C PRO A 63 -1.77 -9.90 3.18
N THR A 64 -2.11 -9.78 1.90
CA THR A 64 -1.13 -9.88 0.80
C THR A 64 -1.32 -8.76 -0.22
N ILE A 65 -0.24 -8.10 -0.63
CA ILE A 65 -0.25 -7.14 -1.75
C ILE A 65 0.23 -7.84 -3.00
N CYS A 66 -0.55 -7.71 -4.06
CA CYS A 66 -0.18 -8.11 -5.41
C CYS A 66 0.00 -6.87 -6.29
N ILE A 67 1.03 -6.86 -7.12
CA ILE A 67 1.29 -5.77 -8.08
C ILE A 67 1.34 -6.40 -9.47
N GLU A 68 0.51 -5.92 -10.39
CA GLU A 68 0.37 -6.51 -11.74
C GLU A 68 0.17 -8.04 -11.70
N ARG A 69 -0.70 -8.49 -10.77
CA ARG A 69 -1.05 -9.91 -10.53
C ARG A 69 0.04 -10.79 -9.92
N ASP A 70 1.24 -10.25 -9.65
CA ASP A 70 2.29 -10.96 -8.92
C ASP A 70 2.09 -10.82 -7.42
N LEU A 71 2.24 -11.91 -6.65
CA LEU A 71 2.31 -11.86 -5.18
C LEU A 71 3.65 -11.20 -4.77
N VAL A 72 3.61 -10.02 -4.16
CA VAL A 72 4.82 -9.24 -3.83
C VAL A 72 5.09 -9.22 -2.34
N PHE A 73 4.09 -8.86 -1.53
CA PHE A 73 4.24 -8.77 -0.08
C PHE A 73 3.22 -9.70 0.58
N GLU A 74 3.68 -10.86 1.03
CA GLU A 74 2.85 -11.89 1.67
C GLU A 74 2.98 -11.82 3.19
N SER A 75 1.95 -11.34 3.89
CA SER A 75 1.94 -11.18 5.36
C SER A 75 3.07 -10.31 5.93
N ILE A 76 3.62 -9.42 5.11
CA ILE A 76 4.67 -8.47 5.48
C ILE A 76 4.20 -7.08 5.03
N ILE A 77 4.20 -6.10 5.95
CA ILE A 77 3.82 -4.73 5.64
C ILE A 77 5.04 -4.03 5.02
N PRO A 78 4.96 -3.58 3.75
CA PRO A 78 6.10 -2.96 3.08
C PRO A 78 6.40 -1.57 3.65
N GLN A 79 7.67 -1.18 3.57
CA GLN A 79 8.05 0.23 3.67
C GLN A 79 7.75 0.97 2.35
N TYR A 80 7.72 2.30 2.43
CA TYR A 80 7.48 3.17 1.27
C TYR A 80 8.44 2.87 0.11
N GLU A 81 9.73 2.77 0.40
CA GLU A 81 10.77 2.54 -0.60
C GLU A 81 10.65 1.17 -1.26
N GLU A 82 10.27 0.15 -0.49
CA GLU A 82 10.08 -1.22 -0.99
C GLU A 82 8.90 -1.28 -1.95
N LEU A 83 7.79 -0.64 -1.59
CA LEU A 83 6.60 -0.57 -2.43
C LEU A 83 6.90 0.16 -3.75
N ILE A 84 7.61 1.30 -3.68
CA ILE A 84 8.04 2.07 -4.86
C ILE A 84 8.98 1.27 -5.75
N ASP A 85 9.95 0.56 -5.17
CA ASP A 85 10.89 -0.27 -5.92
C ASP A 85 10.18 -1.43 -6.64
N GLU A 86 9.23 -2.10 -5.98
CA GLU A 86 8.47 -3.20 -6.58
C GLU A 86 7.49 -2.73 -7.66
N MET A 87 6.91 -1.54 -7.50
CA MET A 87 6.13 -0.87 -8.55
C MET A 87 7.00 -0.50 -9.75
N ALA A 88 8.18 0.09 -9.52
CA ALA A 88 9.10 0.49 -10.59
C ALA A 88 9.61 -0.71 -11.41
N LYS A 89 9.80 -1.87 -10.79
CA LYS A 89 10.15 -3.13 -11.47
C LYS A 89 9.07 -3.59 -12.45
N ARG A 90 7.80 -3.29 -12.15
CA ARG A 90 6.61 -3.72 -12.90
C ARG A 90 5.97 -2.60 -13.72
N ALA A 91 6.62 -1.44 -13.81
CA ALA A 91 6.10 -0.31 -14.57
C ALA A 91 6.00 -0.67 -16.07
N PRO A 92 4.88 -0.35 -16.74
CA PRO A 92 4.65 -0.67 -18.15
C PRO A 92 5.57 0.07 -19.12
N SER A 93 6.15 1.21 -18.71
CA SER A 93 7.03 2.01 -19.56
C SER A 93 8.26 2.53 -18.79
N GLN A 94 9.37 2.70 -19.51
CA GLN A 94 10.61 3.24 -18.94
C GLN A 94 10.42 4.65 -18.35
N LYS A 95 9.58 5.47 -19.00
CA LYS A 95 9.21 6.80 -18.52
C LYS A 95 8.48 6.74 -17.16
N MET A 96 7.54 5.80 -17.01
CA MET A 96 6.85 5.63 -15.73
C MET A 96 7.80 5.11 -14.65
N LYS A 97 8.66 4.15 -14.98
CA LYS A 97 9.68 3.64 -14.07
C LYS A 97 10.55 4.76 -13.52
N GLU A 98 11.06 5.63 -14.39
CA GLU A 98 11.88 6.79 -14.00
C GLU A 98 11.10 7.77 -13.13
N ARG A 99 9.82 8.01 -13.42
CA ARG A 99 8.94 8.87 -12.61
C ARG A 99 8.64 8.29 -11.24
N ILE A 100 8.40 6.99 -11.12
CA ILE A 100 8.18 6.32 -9.83
C ILE A 100 9.47 6.35 -8.99
N LEU A 101 10.62 6.06 -9.61
CA LEU A 101 11.91 6.07 -8.92
C LEU A 101 12.35 7.47 -8.49
N SER A 102 11.98 8.53 -9.21
CA SER A 102 12.28 9.89 -8.77
C SER A 102 11.54 10.25 -7.48
N LEU A 103 10.31 9.74 -7.30
CA LEU A 103 9.48 9.93 -6.10
C LEU A 103 9.97 9.12 -4.89
N ARG A 104 10.83 8.11 -5.09
CA ARG A 104 11.53 7.43 -4.00
C ARG A 104 12.38 8.39 -3.17
N LYS A 105 13.03 9.37 -3.83
CA LYS A 105 13.95 10.33 -3.19
C LYS A 105 13.25 11.53 -2.57
N VAL A 106 12.00 11.79 -2.98
CA VAL A 106 11.12 12.82 -2.38
C VAL A 106 10.56 12.33 -1.04
N GLY A 107 11.06 11.20 -0.50
CA GLY A 107 10.59 10.53 0.71
C GLY A 107 10.12 11.46 1.82
N PHE A 108 9.03 11.04 2.48
CA PHE A 108 8.39 11.61 3.68
C PHE A 108 8.86 13.03 4.03
N GLU A 109 8.08 14.06 3.70
CA GLU A 109 8.41 15.45 4.06
C GLU A 109 8.53 15.58 5.60
N PHE A 110 9.76 15.41 6.11
CA PHE A 110 10.07 15.52 7.55
C PHE A 110 9.64 16.87 8.10
N ASP A 111 9.61 17.91 7.26
CA ASP A 111 9.16 19.26 7.61
C ASP A 111 7.69 19.31 8.05
N LYS A 112 6.86 18.34 7.62
CA LYS A 112 5.42 18.26 7.99
C LYS A 112 5.12 17.17 9.03
N ILE A 113 6.13 16.52 9.58
CA ILE A 113 5.95 15.50 10.63
C ILE A 113 5.13 16.03 11.81
N ALA A 114 5.42 17.26 12.26
CA ALA A 114 4.71 17.86 13.38
C ALA A 114 3.20 18.05 13.09
N GLU A 115 2.85 18.51 11.88
CA GLU A 115 1.45 18.69 11.48
C GLU A 115 0.73 17.36 11.27
N ASN A 116 1.42 16.37 10.72
CA ASN A 116 0.87 15.04 10.49
C ASN A 116 0.67 14.27 11.80
N LEU A 117 1.63 14.36 12.74
CA LEU A 117 1.50 13.79 14.09
C LEU A 117 0.38 14.47 14.90
N ALA A 118 0.25 15.79 14.79
CA ALA A 118 -0.81 16.55 15.44
C ALA A 118 -2.20 16.19 14.88
N LYS A 119 -2.34 16.04 13.56
CA LYS A 119 -3.57 15.54 12.93
C LYS A 119 -3.90 14.11 13.35
N ALA A 120 -2.89 13.26 13.51
CA ALA A 120 -3.06 11.87 13.94
C ALA A 120 -3.36 11.72 15.45
N GLY A 121 -3.30 12.80 16.24
CA GLY A 121 -3.48 12.74 17.69
C GLY A 121 -2.43 11.91 18.42
N SER A 122 -1.28 11.68 17.77
CA SER A 122 -0.19 10.85 18.30
C SER A 122 0.43 11.54 19.52
N GLY A 123 0.57 10.81 20.64
CA GLY A 123 1.09 11.36 21.89
C GLY A 123 0.03 11.97 22.84
N MET A 124 -1.14 12.37 22.35
CA MET A 124 -2.16 13.04 23.18
C MET A 124 -2.95 12.11 24.11
N ARG A 125 -2.91 10.80 23.84
CA ARG A 125 -3.52 9.76 24.69
C ARG A 125 -2.49 8.72 25.17
N THR A 126 -1.21 9.03 25.02
CA THR A 126 -0.15 8.16 25.53
C THR A 126 -0.19 8.26 27.04
N ARG A 127 -0.55 7.14 27.67
CA ARG A 127 -0.57 7.00 29.12
C ARG A 127 0.87 7.13 29.61
N VAL A 128 1.18 8.27 30.23
CA VAL A 128 2.40 8.46 31.01
C VAL A 128 2.08 8.04 32.44
N ASP A 129 2.17 6.75 32.68
CA ASP A 129 2.10 6.25 34.05
C ASP A 129 3.22 6.90 34.88
N SER A 130 2.87 7.47 36.04
CA SER A 130 3.79 7.75 37.15
C SER A 130 3.69 6.63 38.18
#